data_AF-A0A962N917-F1
#
_entry.id   AF-A0A962N917-F1
#
_cell.length_a   1.000
_cell.length_b   1.000
_cell.length_c   1.000
_cell.angle_alpha   90.00
_cell.angle_beta   90.00
_cell.angle_gamma   90.00
#
_symmetry.space_group_name_H-M   'P 1'
#
loop_
_entity.id
_entity.type
_entity.pdbx_description
1 polymer ?
#
loop_
_entity_poly.entity_id
_entity_poly.type
_entity_poly.pdbx_seq_one_letter_code
_entity_poly.pdbx_strand_id
1 'polypeptide(L)'
;MSHIAMFRMLLSLLLPMFTLTRPALAIEALDPRFSGDGIAIIDQGEDWPVITCPAAGGKRLLVNRTGESAITTSRLFDSGQLDPQFGTGGTAVVAVTLNQIDAAGPDHCGSREAGRAA
;
A
#
# COMPACT_ATOMS: atom_id res chain seq x y z
N MET A 1 54.38 2.17 -49.95
CA MET A 1 53.93 3.05 -48.84
C MET A 1 52.51 2.64 -48.51
N SER A 2 52.32 2.01 -47.35
CA SER A 2 51.19 1.12 -47.04
C SER A 2 50.03 1.87 -46.36
N HIS A 3 48.83 1.73 -46.92
CA HIS A 3 47.56 2.36 -46.51
C HIS A 3 46.99 1.88 -45.16
N ILE A 4 47.72 1.09 -44.38
CA ILE A 4 47.21 0.37 -43.20
C ILE A 4 47.26 1.22 -41.91
N ALA A 5 47.98 2.34 -41.89
CA ALA A 5 48.24 3.09 -40.66
C ALA A 5 47.16 4.12 -40.25
N MET A 6 46.21 4.48 -41.11
CA MET A 6 45.30 5.60 -40.85
C MET A 6 43.93 5.21 -40.24
N PHE A 7 43.70 3.91 -39.99
CA PHE A 7 42.45 3.42 -39.39
C PHE A 7 42.48 3.38 -37.84
N ARG A 8 43.62 3.70 -37.22
CA ARG A 8 43.78 3.63 -35.76
C ARG A 8 43.51 4.92 -34.98
N MET A 9 43.17 6.02 -35.65
CA MET A 9 43.08 7.34 -34.98
C MET A 9 41.67 7.94 -34.93
N LEU A 10 40.65 7.27 -35.47
CA LEU A 10 39.27 7.77 -35.51
C LEU A 10 38.28 7.00 -34.61
N LEU A 11 38.78 6.29 -33.60
CA LEU A 11 37.94 5.53 -32.66
C LEU A 11 38.19 5.92 -31.19
N SER A 12 38.52 7.19 -30.95
CA SER A 12 38.81 7.71 -29.60
C SER A 12 37.91 8.88 -29.18
N LEU A 13 36.77 9.10 -29.84
CA LEU A 13 35.89 10.24 -29.55
C LEU A 13 34.41 9.90 -29.43
N LEU A 14 34.08 8.69 -28.98
CA LEU A 14 32.71 8.29 -28.62
C LEU A 14 32.76 7.31 -27.44
N LEU A 15 33.35 7.73 -26.32
CA LEU A 15 32.82 7.21 -25.06
C LEU A 15 31.55 8.01 -24.79
N PRO A 16 30.33 7.44 -24.91
CA PRO A 16 29.23 8.04 -24.19
C PRO A 16 29.68 8.08 -22.74
N MET A 17 29.59 9.24 -22.12
CA MET A 17 29.46 9.33 -20.68
C MET A 17 28.31 8.41 -20.31
N PHE A 18 28.61 7.13 -20.04
CA PHE A 18 27.71 6.25 -19.32
C PHE A 18 27.63 6.91 -17.96
N THR A 19 26.67 7.82 -17.83
CA THR A 19 26.18 8.24 -16.54
C THR A 19 25.85 6.94 -15.83
N LEU A 20 26.67 6.58 -14.86
CA LEU A 20 26.30 5.64 -13.82
C LEU A 20 25.11 6.29 -13.12
N THR A 21 23.92 6.17 -13.71
CA THR A 21 22.67 6.34 -13.00
C THR A 21 22.71 5.22 -11.99
N ARG A 22 23.33 5.49 -10.82
CA ARG A 22 23.16 4.66 -9.65
C ARG A 22 21.65 4.46 -9.56
N PRO A 23 21.12 3.23 -9.55
CA PRO A 23 19.78 3.07 -9.06
C PRO A 23 19.86 3.62 -7.65
N ALA A 24 19.36 4.84 -7.46
CA ALA A 24 18.98 5.28 -6.14
C ALA A 24 18.12 4.11 -5.66
N LEU A 25 18.47 3.53 -4.51
CA LEU A 25 17.49 2.81 -3.74
C LEU A 25 16.36 3.81 -3.56
N ALA A 26 15.39 3.76 -4.46
CA ALA A 26 14.18 4.51 -4.33
C ALA A 26 13.63 3.98 -3.01
N ILE A 27 13.69 4.79 -1.97
CA ILE A 27 12.62 4.78 -0.99
C ILE A 27 11.37 4.68 -1.85
N GLU A 28 10.68 3.53 -1.77
CA GLU A 28 9.58 3.23 -2.67
C GLU A 28 8.69 4.46 -2.71
N ALA A 29 8.66 5.11 -3.87
CA ALA A 29 7.88 6.33 -4.02
C ALA A 29 6.44 5.96 -3.68
N LEU A 30 5.77 6.80 -2.89
CA LEU A 30 4.35 6.63 -2.60
C LEU A 30 3.59 6.39 -3.91
N ASP A 31 2.66 5.43 -3.94
CA ASP A 31 1.89 5.12 -5.15
C ASP A 31 0.95 6.28 -5.47
N PRO A 32 1.22 7.11 -6.50
CA PRO A 32 0.39 8.29 -6.77
C PRO A 32 -1.03 7.92 -7.25
N ARG A 33 -1.29 6.65 -7.59
CA ARG A 33 -2.65 6.18 -7.92
C ARG A 33 -3.53 6.03 -6.69
N PHE A 34 -2.92 5.97 -5.49
CA PHE A 34 -3.63 5.96 -4.23
C PHE A 34 -3.85 7.40 -3.76
N SER A 35 -5.09 7.88 -3.75
CA SER A 35 -5.49 9.22 -3.32
C SER A 35 -4.85 10.41 -4.09
N GLY A 36 -4.08 10.16 -5.16
CA GLY A 36 -3.44 11.17 -6.01
C GLY A 36 -2.00 11.51 -5.60
N ASP A 37 -1.67 11.36 -4.32
CA ASP A 37 -0.35 11.64 -3.73
C ASP A 37 0.25 10.44 -2.97
N GLY A 38 -0.45 9.32 -2.99
CA GLY A 38 -0.14 8.09 -2.26
C GLY A 38 -0.53 8.11 -0.78
N ILE A 39 -1.31 9.12 -0.34
CA ILE A 39 -1.74 9.29 1.04
C ILE A 39 -3.25 9.55 1.10
N ALA A 40 -3.99 8.68 1.77
CA ALA A 40 -5.38 8.93 2.12
C ALA A 40 -5.45 9.39 3.58
N ILE A 41 -6.01 10.58 3.81
CA ILE A 41 -6.32 11.07 5.15
C ILE A 41 -7.79 10.82 5.40
N ILE A 42 -8.08 9.92 6.34
CA ILE A 42 -9.46 9.58 6.73
C ILE A 42 -9.60 9.90 8.20
N ASP A 43 -10.55 10.77 8.53
CA ASP A 43 -10.92 11.00 9.92
C ASP A 43 -11.67 9.77 10.45
N GLN A 44 -11.10 9.13 11.45
CA GLN A 44 -11.63 7.92 12.11
C GLN A 44 -11.89 8.15 13.61
N GLY A 45 -11.73 9.38 14.11
CA GLY A 45 -11.73 9.67 15.55
C GLY A 45 -10.41 9.34 16.26
N GLU A 46 -10.36 9.64 17.56
CA GLU A 46 -9.11 9.94 18.29
C GLU A 46 -8.31 8.75 18.84
N ASP A 47 -8.83 7.53 18.87
CA ASP A 47 -8.36 6.66 19.95
C ASP A 47 -7.06 5.87 19.67
N TRP A 48 -6.94 5.06 18.61
CA TRP A 48 -5.89 4.01 18.58
C TRP A 48 -5.32 3.72 17.17
N PRO A 49 -4.22 2.93 17.05
CA PRO A 49 -3.63 2.61 15.76
C PRO A 49 -4.63 1.93 14.82
N VAL A 50 -4.65 2.42 13.58
CA VAL A 50 -5.47 1.89 12.50
C VAL A 50 -4.86 0.60 11.97
N ILE A 51 -5.63 -0.48 11.97
CA ILE A 51 -5.27 -1.70 11.24
C ILE A 51 -5.83 -1.58 9.83
N THR A 52 -5.00 -1.84 8.82
CA THR A 52 -5.43 -1.94 7.42
C THR A 52 -5.46 -3.40 6.97
N CYS A 53 -6.62 -3.91 6.57
CA CYS A 53 -6.78 -5.26 6.04
C CYS A 53 -7.17 -5.27 4.56
N PRO A 54 -6.66 -6.21 3.74
CA PRO A 54 -7.23 -6.49 2.43
C PRO A 54 -8.71 -6.88 2.54
N ALA A 55 -9.50 -6.49 1.56
CA ALA A 55 -10.89 -6.89 1.40
C ALA A 55 -11.18 -7.33 -0.03
N ALA A 56 -12.28 -8.07 -0.21
CA ALA A 56 -12.67 -8.60 -1.50
C ALA A 56 -12.79 -7.51 -2.58
N GLY A 57 -12.40 -7.85 -3.81
CA GLY A 57 -12.52 -6.97 -4.97
C GLY A 57 -11.53 -5.81 -5.01
N GLY A 58 -10.32 -5.99 -4.47
CA GLY A 58 -9.28 -4.94 -4.47
C GLY A 58 -9.64 -3.78 -3.55
N LYS A 59 -10.34 -4.05 -2.45
CA LYS A 59 -10.70 -3.04 -1.45
C LYS A 59 -9.81 -3.17 -0.23
N ARG A 60 -9.82 -2.17 0.62
CA ARG A 60 -9.12 -2.16 1.91
C ARG A 60 -10.08 -1.79 3.02
N LEU A 61 -9.95 -2.43 4.18
CA LEU A 61 -10.64 -2.05 5.40
C LEU A 61 -9.65 -1.34 6.31
N LEU A 62 -10.02 -0.13 6.75
CA LEU A 62 -9.41 0.55 7.89
C LEU A 62 -10.29 0.25 9.09
N VAL A 63 -9.69 -0.25 10.17
CA VAL A 63 -10.38 -0.54 11.42
C VAL A 63 -9.74 0.26 12.53
N ASN A 64 -10.55 1.06 13.23
CA ASN A 64 -10.18 1.81 14.42
C ASN A 64 -11.06 1.38 15.60
N ARG A 65 -10.53 1.48 16.81
CA ARG A 65 -11.33 1.37 18.02
C ARG A 65 -12.01 2.70 18.29
N THR A 66 -13.29 2.65 18.65
CA THR A 66 -14.10 3.83 18.96
C THR A 66 -14.74 3.65 20.32
N GLY A 67 -14.14 4.26 21.35
CA GLY A 67 -14.54 4.05 22.72
C GLY A 67 -14.21 2.64 23.23
N GLU A 68 -14.91 2.19 24.28
CA GLU A 68 -14.63 0.91 24.94
C GLU A 68 -15.32 -0.30 24.30
N SER A 69 -16.47 -0.07 23.65
CA SER A 69 -17.37 -1.14 23.21
C SER A 69 -17.76 -1.01 21.74
N ALA A 70 -16.97 -0.32 20.94
CA ALA A 70 -17.20 -0.22 19.51
C ALA A 70 -15.90 -0.10 18.70
N ILE A 71 -16.01 -0.47 17.42
CA ILE A 71 -15.02 -0.21 16.39
C ILE A 71 -15.66 0.62 15.28
N THR A 72 -14.88 1.52 14.71
CA THR A 72 -15.22 2.17 13.45
C THR A 72 -14.46 1.46 12.35
N THR A 73 -15.16 1.08 11.29
CA THR A 73 -14.57 0.48 10.10
C THR A 73 -14.87 1.36 8.90
N SER A 74 -13.86 1.67 8.10
CA SER A 74 -14.02 2.31 6.80
C SER A 74 -13.53 1.40 5.68
N ARG A 75 -14.26 1.39 4.56
CA ARG A 75 -13.86 0.64 3.37
C ARG A 75 -13.38 1.60 2.30
N LEU A 76 -12.21 1.33 1.75
CA LEU A 76 -11.58 2.10 0.70
C LEU A 76 -11.50 1.25 -0.57
N PHE A 77 -11.60 1.89 -1.73
CA PHE A 77 -11.12 1.34 -2.98
C PHE A 77 -9.58 1.28 -2.97
N ASP A 78 -8.98 0.50 -3.88
CA ASP A 78 -7.52 0.49 -4.04
C ASP A 78 -6.95 1.84 -4.49
N SER A 79 -7.80 2.73 -4.99
CA SER A 79 -7.46 4.12 -5.27
C SER A 79 -7.43 5.01 -4.01
N GLY A 80 -7.63 4.47 -2.82
CA GLY A 80 -7.62 5.20 -1.55
C GLY A 80 -8.89 6.01 -1.24
N GLN A 81 -9.84 6.07 -2.17
CA GLN A 81 -11.13 6.75 -1.94
C GLN A 81 -12.07 5.88 -1.11
N LEU A 82 -12.88 6.49 -0.24
CA LEU A 82 -13.93 5.79 0.50
C LEU A 82 -14.93 5.13 -0.45
N ASP A 83 -15.35 3.92 -0.12
CA ASP A 83 -16.39 3.18 -0.83
C ASP A 83 -17.77 3.60 -0.29
N PRO A 84 -18.53 4.48 -0.97
CA PRO A 84 -19.80 5.00 -0.46
C PRO A 84 -20.88 3.91 -0.33
N GLN A 85 -20.66 2.72 -0.90
CA GLN A 85 -21.56 1.57 -0.76
C GLN A 85 -21.34 0.80 0.54
N PHE A 86 -20.36 1.17 1.36
CA PHE A 86 -20.11 0.59 2.67
C PHE A 86 -20.64 1.50 3.79
N GLY A 87 -21.60 1.01 4.58
CA GLY A 87 -22.16 1.77 5.68
C GLY A 87 -22.71 3.13 5.25
N THR A 88 -22.38 4.18 6.00
CA THR A 88 -22.72 5.58 5.68
C THR A 88 -21.46 6.32 5.26
N GLY A 89 -21.42 6.79 4.01
CA GLY A 89 -20.27 7.54 3.47
C GLY A 89 -18.97 6.73 3.38
N GLY A 90 -19.04 5.39 3.42
CA GLY A 90 -17.86 4.52 3.44
C GLY A 90 -17.42 4.08 4.83
N THR A 91 -18.20 4.38 5.87
CA THR A 91 -17.88 4.08 7.27
C THR A 91 -19.05 3.39 7.97
N ALA A 92 -18.73 2.44 8.85
CA ALA A 92 -19.69 1.77 9.72
C ALA A 92 -19.14 1.72 11.15
N VAL A 93 -20.02 1.86 12.15
CA VAL A 93 -19.68 1.65 13.56
C VAL A 93 -20.30 0.34 14.01
N VAL A 94 -19.49 -0.54 14.58
CA VAL A 94 -19.90 -1.86 15.05
C VAL A 94 -19.67 -1.95 16.54
N ALA A 95 -20.72 -2.26 17.30
CA ALA A 95 -20.58 -2.54 18.72
C ALA A 95 -19.82 -3.86 18.91
N VAL A 96 -18.81 -3.84 19.78
CA VAL A 96 -18.03 -5.01 20.17
C VAL A 96 -18.40 -5.36 21.60
N THR A 97 -18.85 -6.60 21.81
CA THR A 97 -19.04 -7.14 23.15
C THR A 97 -17.80 -7.93 23.57
N LEU A 98 -17.43 -7.87 24.85
CA LEU A 98 -16.17 -8.46 25.36
C LEU A 98 -16.08 -10.00 25.20
N ASN A 99 -17.18 -10.66 24.85
CA ASN A 99 -17.22 -12.07 24.48
C ASN A 99 -16.90 -12.33 22.99
N GLN A 100 -16.63 -11.29 22.19
CA GLN A 100 -16.26 -11.38 20.78
C GLN A 100 -14.79 -11.08 20.51
N ILE A 101 -14.03 -10.70 21.53
CA ILE A 101 -12.58 -10.57 21.44
C ILE A 101 -12.00 -11.96 21.75
N ASP A 102 -12.03 -12.85 20.76
CA ASP A 102 -11.01 -13.88 20.72
C ASP A 102 -9.68 -13.13 20.68
N ALA A 103 -8.75 -13.44 21.60
CA ALA A 103 -7.44 -12.81 21.65
C ALA A 103 -6.82 -12.88 20.26
N ALA A 104 -6.94 -11.78 19.53
CA ALA A 104 -6.55 -11.75 18.14
C ALA A 104 -5.04 -11.99 18.15
N GLY A 105 -4.64 -13.16 17.66
CA GLY A 105 -3.25 -13.44 17.40
C GLY A 105 -2.68 -12.35 16.50
N PRO A 106 -1.35 -12.18 16.44
CA PRO A 106 -0.70 -11.09 15.71
C PRO A 106 -1.19 -10.92 14.24
N ASP A 107 -1.78 -11.96 13.65
CA ASP A 107 -2.30 -12.03 12.29
C ASP A 107 -3.74 -11.46 12.16
N HIS A 108 -3.91 -10.16 12.39
CA HIS A 108 -5.24 -9.52 12.46
C HIS A 108 -6.00 -9.40 11.12
N CYS A 109 -5.39 -9.79 10.00
CA CYS A 109 -6.02 -9.74 8.67
C CYS A 109 -5.99 -11.13 8.00
N GLY A 110 -6.77 -12.08 8.53
CA GLY A 110 -7.25 -13.22 7.75
C GLY A 110 -6.24 -14.33 7.38
N SER A 111 -5.27 -14.69 8.23
CA SER A 111 -4.37 -15.83 7.94
C SER A 111 -5.04 -17.22 7.96
N ARG A 112 -6.34 -17.33 8.29
CA ARG A 112 -7.02 -18.65 8.47
C ARG A 112 -7.64 -19.27 7.22
N GLU A 113 -7.65 -18.63 6.05
CA GLU A 113 -8.28 -19.22 4.85
C GLU A 113 -7.33 -20.03 3.95
N ALA A 114 -6.01 -20.03 4.19
CA ALA A 114 -5.07 -20.80 3.36
C ALA A 114 -5.02 -22.32 3.67
N GLY A 115 -5.78 -22.81 4.66
CA GLY A 115 -5.62 -24.17 5.20
C GLY A 115 -6.84 -25.11 5.11
N ARG A 116 -7.95 -24.72 4.48
CA ARG A 116 -9.18 -25.54 4.42
C ARG A 116 -9.56 -25.96 3.01
N ALA A 117 -8.61 -26.56 2.31
CA ALA A 117 -8.86 -27.37 1.12
C ALA A 117 -7.94 -28.61 1.18
N ALA A 118 -8.38 -29.61 1.94
CA ALA A 118 -7.92 -30.99 1.85
C ALA A 118 -9.07 -31.90 2.31
#